data_AF-A0A8X6HFD2-F1
#
_entry.id   AF-A0A8X6HFD2-F1
#
_cell.length_a   1.000
_cell.length_b   1.000
_cell.length_c   1.000
_cell.angle_alpha   90.00
_cell.angle_beta   90.00
_cell.angle_gamma   90.00
#
_symmetry.space_group_name_H-M   'P 1'
#
loop_
_entity.id
_entity.type
_entity.pdbx_description
1 polymer ?
#
loop_
_entity_poly.entity_id
_entity_poly.type
_entity_poly.pdbx_seq_one_letter_code
_entity_poly.pdbx_strand_id
1 'polypeptide(L)'
;NKKVKIHIPDTSAVTFQDGLKDLLELKQSTLHGGTHISDYQLELDGGITEIYVYTDIIESHFVGDTIAPLLRIIPVMSTKEDQIVINYQRPLYFLLRQNYIDCIEVELKSSSGDGIIFTSGKSLLVLSFRRRIV
;
A
#
# COMPACT_ATOMS: atom_id res chain seq x y z
N ASN A 1 15.29 -17.60 -0.34
CA ASN A 1 15.36 -17.00 1.01
C ASN A 1 16.05 -15.64 0.93
N LYS A 2 15.27 -14.55 0.88
CA LYS A 2 15.77 -13.17 0.79
C LYS A 2 16.13 -12.65 2.19
N LYS A 3 17.25 -13.10 2.75
CA LYS A 3 17.81 -12.55 3.99
C LYS A 3 18.91 -11.54 3.67
N VAL A 4 19.04 -10.48 4.47
CA VAL A 4 20.09 -9.49 4.30
C VAL A 4 21.32 -9.92 5.10
N LYS A 5 22.50 -9.85 4.48
CA LYS A 5 23.78 -10.06 5.13
C LYS A 5 24.56 -8.76 5.11
N ILE A 6 24.95 -8.27 6.28
CA ILE A 6 25.71 -7.03 6.47
C ILE A 6 27.06 -7.40 7.07
N HIS A 7 28.14 -6.99 6.43
CA HIS A 7 29.49 -7.13 6.97
C HIS A 7 30.00 -5.74 7.36
N ILE A 8 30.39 -5.60 8.63
CA ILE A 8 30.90 -4.36 9.20
C ILE A 8 32.34 -4.61 9.65
N PRO A 9 33.32 -3.80 9.21
CA PRO A 9 34.69 -3.90 9.69
C PRO A 9 34.76 -3.80 11.21
N ASP A 10 35.67 -4.56 11.84
CA ASP A 10 35.75 -4.72 13.30
C ASP A 10 35.94 -3.40 14.07
N THR A 11 36.46 -2.37 13.41
CA THR A 11 36.72 -1.04 13.96
C THR A 11 35.55 -0.06 13.79
N SER A 12 34.42 -0.50 13.23
CA SER A 12 33.31 0.36 12.83
C SER A 12 31.98 -0.06 13.46
N ALA A 13 31.06 0.88 13.55
CA ALA A 13 29.66 0.63 13.90
C ALA A 13 28.76 1.35 12.90
N VAL A 14 27.62 0.74 12.57
CA VAL A 14 26.60 1.31 11.69
C VAL A 14 25.31 1.46 12.48
N THR A 15 24.77 2.67 12.51
CA THR A 15 23.47 2.97 13.12
C THR A 15 22.43 3.21 12.04
N PHE A 16 21.35 2.44 12.08
CA PHE A 16 20.19 2.54 11.21
C PHE A 16 19.10 3.35 11.91
N GLN A 17 18.49 4.29 11.18
CA GLN A 17 17.25 4.94 11.62
C GLN A 17 16.09 3.95 11.54
N ASP A 18 15.03 4.19 12.32
CA ASP A 18 13.93 3.23 12.52
C ASP A 18 13.35 2.69 11.21
N GLY A 19 13.05 3.55 10.24
CA GLY A 19 12.48 3.10 8.97
C GLY A 19 13.37 2.12 8.18
N LEU A 20 14.70 2.27 8.23
CA LEU A 20 15.63 1.37 7.54
C LEU A 20 15.93 0.12 8.39
N LYS A 21 15.97 0.25 9.71
CA LYS A 21 16.11 -0.87 10.65
C LYS A 21 14.93 -1.84 10.51
N ASP A 22 13.72 -1.30 10.45
CA ASP A 22 12.48 -2.07 10.32
C ASP A 22 12.38 -2.69 8.91
N LEU A 23 12.71 -1.92 7.86
CA LEU A 23 12.76 -2.45 6.49
C LEU A 23 13.71 -3.63 6.35
N LEU A 24 14.87 -3.60 7.02
CA LEU A 24 15.87 -4.67 6.99
C LEU A 24 15.61 -5.77 8.04
N GLU A 25 14.54 -5.61 8.84
CA GLU A 25 14.14 -6.48 9.94
C GLU A 25 15.28 -6.80 10.93
N LEU A 26 15.98 -5.76 11.36
CA LEU A 26 17.09 -5.85 12.33
C LEU A 26 16.59 -5.58 13.76
N LYS A 27 16.93 -6.45 14.72
CA LYS A 27 16.57 -6.26 16.14
C LYS A 27 17.26 -5.06 16.81
N GLN A 28 18.42 -4.66 16.32
CA GLN A 28 19.25 -3.61 16.92
C GLN A 28 19.43 -2.47 15.93
N SER A 29 19.26 -1.23 16.40
CA SER A 29 19.49 -0.03 15.58
C SER A 29 20.96 0.20 15.30
N THR A 30 21.86 -0.27 16.16
CA THR A 30 23.31 -0.15 15.98
C THR A 30 23.93 -1.54 15.87
N LEU A 31 24.66 -1.78 14.78
CA LEU A 31 25.42 -2.99 14.56
C LEU A 31 26.91 -2.67 14.66
N HIS A 32 27.62 -3.41 15.51
CA HIS A 32 29.08 -3.30 15.65
C HIS A 32 29.81 -4.22 14.67
N GLY A 33 31.14 -4.11 14.62
CA GLY A 33 32.03 -4.97 13.85
C GLY A 33 31.64 -6.45 13.85
N GLY A 34 31.68 -7.07 12.67
CA GLY A 34 31.30 -8.46 12.47
C GLY A 34 30.32 -8.66 11.30
N THR A 35 29.82 -9.90 11.18
CA THR A 35 28.85 -10.28 10.15
C THR A 35 27.49 -10.49 10.78
N HIS A 36 26.51 -9.73 10.32
CA HIS A 36 25.12 -9.78 10.79
C HIS A 36 24.21 -10.29 9.68
N ILE A 37 23.21 -11.08 10.04
CA ILE A 37 22.21 -11.62 9.12
C ILE A 37 20.83 -11.25 9.66
N SER A 38 19.91 -10.83 8.79
CA SER A 38 18.54 -10.51 9.18
C SER A 38 17.85 -11.73 9.80
N ASP A 39 17.11 -11.49 10.87
CA ASP A 39 16.36 -12.53 11.57
C ASP A 39 15.22 -13.05 10.68
N TYR A 40 14.60 -12.16 9.92
CA TYR A 40 13.42 -12.40 9.08
C TYR A 40 13.72 -12.20 7.58
N GLN A 41 12.73 -12.50 6.74
CA GLN A 41 12.84 -12.35 5.28
C GLN A 41 12.47 -10.93 4.87
N LEU A 42 13.38 -10.28 4.16
CA LEU A 42 13.23 -8.91 3.71
C LEU A 42 11.93 -8.69 2.92
N GLU A 43 11.03 -7.89 3.47
CA GLU A 43 9.84 -7.38 2.78
C GLU A 43 10.17 -6.09 2.04
N LEU A 44 10.49 -6.23 0.75
CA LEU A 44 10.90 -5.08 -0.06
C LEU A 44 9.74 -4.16 -0.44
N ASP A 45 8.49 -4.60 -0.33
CA ASP A 45 7.28 -3.81 -0.62
C ASP A 45 6.97 -2.77 0.49
N GLY A 46 7.80 -2.69 1.53
CA GLY A 46 7.59 -1.77 2.64
C GLY A 46 6.39 -2.15 3.51
N GLY A 47 5.95 -3.41 3.47
CA GLY A 47 4.82 -3.92 4.24
C GLY A 47 3.45 -3.51 3.71
N ILE A 48 3.37 -2.86 2.54
CA ILE A 48 2.10 -2.51 1.89
C ILE A 48 1.67 -3.68 1.01
N THR A 49 0.86 -4.56 1.58
CA THR A 49 0.30 -5.72 0.87
C THR A 49 -0.92 -5.37 0.04
N GLU A 50 -1.67 -4.34 0.46
CA GLU A 50 -2.98 -3.98 -0.07
C GLU A 50 -3.17 -2.46 -0.05
N ILE A 51 -3.83 -1.94 -1.08
CA ILE A 51 -4.21 -0.53 -1.19
C ILE A 51 -5.73 -0.42 -1.15
N TYR A 52 -6.22 0.31 -0.17
CA TYR A 52 -7.62 0.65 0.02
C TYR A 52 -7.91 1.95 -0.73
N VAL A 53 -8.89 1.90 -1.65
CA VAL A 53 -9.28 3.01 -2.51
C VAL A 53 -10.61 3.58 -2.03
N TYR A 54 -10.56 4.73 -1.37
CA TYR A 54 -11.75 5.47 -0.91
C TYR A 54 -12.12 6.57 -1.89
N THR A 55 -13.39 6.96 -1.88
CA THR A 55 -13.87 8.13 -2.63
C THR A 55 -15.01 8.82 -1.91
N ASP A 56 -15.26 10.08 -2.23
CA ASP A 56 -16.33 10.89 -1.65
C ASP A 56 -17.68 10.80 -2.39
N ILE A 57 -17.70 10.21 -3.58
CA ILE A 57 -18.89 10.20 -4.45
C ILE A 57 -19.85 9.02 -4.23
N ILE A 58 -19.45 7.96 -3.52
CA ILE A 58 -20.31 6.79 -3.25
C ILE A 58 -20.92 6.87 -1.85
N GLU A 59 -22.09 6.27 -1.68
CA GLU A 59 -22.64 6.04 -0.35
C GLU A 59 -21.76 5.07 0.43
N SER A 60 -21.57 5.34 1.72
CA SER A 60 -20.86 4.41 2.60
C SER A 60 -21.63 3.10 2.72
N HIS A 61 -20.91 1.98 2.66
CA HIS A 61 -21.48 0.64 2.81
C HIS A 61 -20.63 -0.18 3.77
N PHE A 62 -21.15 -1.35 4.16
CA PHE A 62 -20.40 -2.28 5.00
C PHE A 62 -19.16 -2.79 4.27
N VAL A 63 -18.04 -2.77 4.98
CA VAL A 63 -16.75 -3.32 4.61
C VAL A 63 -16.20 -4.02 5.85
N GLY A 64 -16.28 -5.34 5.89
CA GLY A 64 -15.94 -6.10 7.09
C GLY A 64 -16.83 -5.69 8.27
N ASP A 65 -16.21 -5.15 9.32
CA ASP A 65 -16.84 -4.67 10.55
C ASP A 65 -17.07 -3.14 10.59
N THR A 66 -16.74 -2.42 9.52
CA THR A 66 -16.85 -0.96 9.41
C THR A 66 -17.80 -0.52 8.29
N ILE A 67 -18.29 0.72 8.36
CA ILE A 67 -19.03 1.38 7.28
C ILE A 67 -18.14 2.47 6.66
N ALA A 68 -17.83 2.36 5.37
CA ALA A 68 -16.95 3.31 4.68
C ALA A 68 -17.30 3.44 3.19
N PRO A 69 -16.97 4.56 2.53
CA PRO A 69 -17.15 4.75 1.09
C PRO A 69 -15.95 4.16 0.32
N LEU A 70 -15.77 2.84 0.43
CA LEU A 70 -14.64 2.12 -0.16
C LEU A 70 -14.99 1.59 -1.56
N LEU A 71 -14.32 2.10 -2.60
CA LEU A 71 -14.48 1.56 -3.96
C LEU A 71 -13.88 0.17 -4.10
N ARG A 72 -12.70 -0.05 -3.51
CA ARG A 72 -11.93 -1.27 -3.72
C ARG A 72 -10.77 -1.47 -2.76
N ILE A 73 -10.33 -2.72 -2.66
CA ILE A 73 -9.01 -3.14 -2.16
C ILE A 73 -8.22 -3.70 -3.34
N ILE A 74 -7.04 -3.16 -3.60
CA ILE A 74 -6.12 -3.56 -4.67
C ILE A 74 -4.96 -4.31 -4.01
N PRO A 75 -4.74 -5.61 -4.32
CA PRO A 75 -3.56 -6.31 -3.84
C PRO A 75 -2.31 -5.74 -4.52
N VAL A 76 -1.27 -5.46 -3.74
CA VAL A 76 0.04 -5.06 -4.25
C VAL A 76 0.80 -6.33 -4.64
N MET A 77 1.17 -6.43 -5.92
CA MET A 77 1.99 -7.55 -6.39
C MET A 77 3.45 -7.29 -6.00
N SER A 78 4.17 -8.35 -5.63
CA SER A 78 5.49 -8.31 -5.00
C SER A 78 6.64 -7.78 -5.88
N THR A 79 6.36 -7.40 -7.13
CA THR A 79 7.33 -6.88 -8.09
C THR A 79 7.18 -5.37 -8.27
N LYS A 80 8.14 -4.62 -7.72
CA LYS A 80 8.21 -3.14 -7.81
C LYS A 80 8.22 -2.56 -9.22
N GLU A 81 8.53 -3.36 -10.23
CA GLU A 81 8.68 -2.93 -11.61
C GLU A 81 7.43 -3.15 -12.48
N ASP A 82 6.46 -3.92 -11.98
CA ASP A 82 5.25 -4.22 -12.75
C ASP A 82 4.17 -3.18 -12.49
N GLN A 83 3.60 -2.66 -13.59
CA GLN A 83 2.40 -1.85 -13.49
C GLN A 83 1.24 -2.72 -12.97
N ILE A 84 0.68 -2.35 -11.82
CA ILE A 84 -0.54 -2.97 -11.33
C ILE A 84 -1.70 -2.46 -12.19
N VAL A 85 -2.12 -3.27 -13.16
CA VAL A 85 -3.31 -3.02 -13.97
C VAL A 85 -4.36 -4.05 -13.57
N ILE A 86 -5.44 -3.59 -12.93
CA ILE A 86 -6.57 -4.47 -12.66
C ILE A 86 -7.77 -4.09 -13.53
N ASN A 87 -8.09 -4.99 -14.46
CA ASN A 87 -9.25 -4.90 -15.33
C ASN A 87 -10.36 -5.81 -14.82
N TYR A 88 -11.57 -5.28 -14.71
CA TYR A 88 -12.71 -6.01 -14.15
C TYR A 88 -13.76 -6.22 -15.22
N GLN A 89 -14.00 -7.48 -15.59
CA GLN A 89 -14.97 -7.87 -16.61
C GLN A 89 -16.42 -7.55 -16.20
N ARG A 90 -16.71 -7.51 -14.89
CA ARG A 90 -18.02 -7.16 -14.33
C ARG A 90 -17.84 -6.04 -13.29
N PRO A 91 -18.12 -4.78 -13.64
CA PRO A 91 -18.00 -3.68 -12.70
C PRO A 91 -19.04 -3.81 -11.58
N LEU A 92 -18.59 -3.66 -10.34
CA LEU A 92 -19.46 -3.50 -9.18
C LEU A 92 -19.96 -2.05 -9.15
N TYR A 93 -21.27 -1.87 -9.08
CA TYR A 93 -21.89 -0.55 -9.00
C TYR A 93 -22.28 -0.22 -7.57
N PHE A 94 -21.98 1.01 -7.16
CA PHE A 94 -22.37 1.57 -5.88
C PHE A 94 -23.39 2.69 -6.10
N LEU A 95 -24.21 2.96 -5.08
CA LEU A 95 -25.07 4.13 -5.08
C LEU A 95 -24.21 5.39 -4.95
N LEU A 96 -24.54 6.41 -5.74
CA LEU A 96 -23.89 7.70 -5.62
C LEU A 96 -24.47 8.44 -4.43
N ARG A 97 -23.60 9.08 -3.65
CA ARG A 97 -23.97 9.95 -2.54
C ARG A 97 -24.64 11.25 -3.00
N GLN A 98 -24.30 11.68 -4.22
CA GLN A 98 -24.73 12.97 -4.77
C GLN A 98 -25.13 12.82 -6.24
N ASN A 99 -26.03 13.69 -6.68
CA ASN A 99 -26.60 13.68 -8.03
C ASN A 99 -25.83 14.61 -8.98
N TYR A 100 -24.99 15.47 -8.41
CA TYR A 100 -24.12 16.43 -9.06
C TYR A 100 -22.72 16.24 -8.47
N ILE A 101 -21.72 16.14 -9.33
CA ILE A 101 -20.33 15.88 -8.97
C ILE A 101 -19.48 16.90 -9.74
N ASP A 102 -18.84 17.80 -9.03
CA ASP A 102 -17.88 18.78 -9.58
C ASP A 102 -16.43 18.33 -9.38
N CYS A 103 -16.14 17.75 -8.21
CA CYS A 103 -14.86 17.18 -7.84
C CYS A 103 -15.04 15.72 -7.41
N ILE A 104 -14.01 14.90 -7.65
CA ILE A 104 -13.95 13.52 -7.16
C ILE A 104 -12.65 13.41 -6.37
N GLU A 105 -12.77 13.22 -5.07
CA GLU A 105 -11.64 12.92 -4.22
C GLU A 105 -11.42 11.41 -4.15
N VAL A 106 -10.16 11.01 -4.24
CA VAL A 106 -9.74 9.61 -4.18
C VAL A 106 -8.58 9.52 -3.20
N GLU A 107 -8.79 8.76 -2.13
CA GLU A 107 -7.76 8.49 -1.14
C GLU A 107 -7.27 7.06 -1.28
N LEU A 108 -5.94 6.89 -1.26
CA LEU A 108 -5.29 5.59 -1.25
C LEU A 108 -4.64 5.38 0.12
N LYS A 109 -5.03 4.30 0.79
CA LYS A 109 -4.55 3.97 2.13
C LYS A 109 -3.95 2.57 2.19
N SER A 110 -2.97 2.37 3.06
CA SER A 110 -2.53 1.03 3.48
C SER A 110 -3.57 0.38 4.40
N SER A 111 -3.39 -0.90 4.72
CA SER A 111 -4.20 -1.61 5.73
C SER A 111 -4.13 -0.97 7.13
N SER A 112 -3.07 -0.22 7.43
CA SER A 112 -2.92 0.52 8.68
C SER A 112 -3.59 1.90 8.66
N GLY A 113 -4.14 2.33 7.52
CA GLY A 113 -4.78 3.64 7.35
C GLY A 113 -3.81 4.77 6.98
N ASP A 114 -2.54 4.46 6.73
CA ASP A 114 -1.54 5.43 6.27
C ASP A 114 -1.73 5.75 4.79
N GLY A 115 -1.43 6.99 4.40
CA GLY A 115 -1.49 7.41 3.00
C GLY A 115 -0.46 6.70 2.13
N ILE A 116 -0.87 6.25 0.95
CA ILE A 116 0.05 5.70 -0.06
C ILE A 116 0.81 6.84 -0.74
N ILE A 117 2.14 6.81 -0.66
CA ILE A 117 3.01 7.79 -1.31
C ILE A 117 3.63 7.17 -2.56
N PHE A 118 3.32 7.73 -3.72
CA PHE A 118 3.98 7.34 -4.97
C PHE A 118 5.28 8.14 -5.14
N THR A 119 6.41 7.44 -5.24
CA THR A 119 7.70 8.06 -5.55
C THR A 119 7.92 8.23 -7.05
N SER A 120 7.22 7.46 -7.87
CA SER A 120 7.25 7.51 -9.33
C SER A 120 6.03 6.81 -9.94
N GLY A 121 5.83 6.96 -11.26
CA GLY A 121 4.75 6.30 -11.99
C GLY A 121 3.55 7.21 -12.28
N LYS A 122 2.47 6.60 -12.79
CA LYS A 122 1.19 7.27 -13.07
C LYS A 122 0.06 6.40 -12.55
N SER A 123 -0.92 7.03 -11.90
CA SER A 123 -2.15 6.37 -11.46
C SER A 123 -3.28 6.69 -12.42
N LEU A 124 -4.03 5.67 -12.84
CA LEU A 124 -5.19 5.82 -13.71
C LEU A 124 -6.41 5.20 -13.02
N LEU A 125 -7.46 5.99 -12.85
CA LEU A 125 -8.76 5.54 -12.37
C LEU A 125 -9.79 5.73 -13.48
N VAL A 126 -10.55 4.67 -13.77
CA VAL A 126 -11.67 4.71 -14.71
C VAL A 126 -12.95 4.42 -13.94
N LEU A 127 -13.88 5.37 -13.96
CA LEU A 127 -15.18 5.26 -13.30
C LEU A 127 -16.28 5.08 -14.34
N SER A 128 -17.16 4.10 -14.12
CA SER A 128 -18.34 3.85 -14.95
C SER A 128 -19.59 4.31 -14.22
N PHE A 129 -20.27 5.31 -14.78
CA PHE A 129 -21.54 5.82 -14.26
C PHE A 129 -22.70 5.24 -15.06
N ARG A 130 -23.67 4.65 -14.36
CA ARG A 130 -24.88 4.10 -14.96
C ARG A 130 -26.10 4.64 -14.24
N ARG A 131 -27.06 5.17 -15.00
CA ARG A 131 -28.39 5.49 -14.46
C ARG A 131 -29.07 4.20 -14.03
N ARG A 132 -29.52 4.13 -12.77
CA ARG A 132 -30.31 3.00 -12.28
C ARG A 132 -31.64 3.00 -13.04
N ILE A 133 -31.84 1.97 -13.86
CA ILE A 133 -33.15 1.71 -14.45
C ILE A 133 -33.92 0.98 -13.35
N VAL A 134 -34.89 1.69 -12.77
CA VAL A 134 -35.85 1.14 -11.80
C VAL A 134 -37.00 0.53 -12.59
#